data_AF-A0A3L6JA86-F1
#
_entry.id   AF-A0A3L6JA86-F1
#
_cell.length_a   1.000
_cell.length_b   1.000
_cell.length_c   1.000
_cell.angle_alpha   90.00
_cell.angle_beta   90.00
_cell.angle_gamma   90.00
#
_symmetry.space_group_name_H-M   'P 1'
#
loop_
_entity.id
_entity.type
_entity.pdbx_description
1 polymer ?
#
loop_
_entity_poly.entity_id
_entity_poly.type
_entity_poly.pdbx_seq_one_letter_code
_entity_poly.pdbx_strand_id
1 'polypeptide(L)'
;MKTTLDEIKKWVPLAKMESAGEDEFRKRIQGAMEVELPHEKLTLIPYLGKPEVVEYASAELIGLCPVTFLPDVYKIKIRYVPGEKIPELKSLKYYFLDYAELPISHEHLASRIYDQFNAQVNPQLLRVILDVAVRGGIMTTVDIGTDEI
;
A
#
# COMPACT_ATOMS: atom_id res chain seq x y z
N MET A 1 10.83 -19.58 5.80
CA MET A 1 9.46 -19.85 5.33
C MET A 1 8.84 -18.49 5.04
N LYS A 2 8.31 -18.25 3.84
CA LYS A 2 7.58 -16.98 3.57
C LYS A 2 6.32 -16.99 4.44
N THR A 3 6.06 -15.90 5.17
CA THR A 3 4.86 -15.77 6.00
C THR A 3 3.61 -15.75 5.10
N THR A 4 2.58 -16.51 5.45
CA THR A 4 1.33 -16.55 4.67
C THR A 4 0.32 -15.51 5.16
N LEU A 5 -0.65 -15.12 4.30
CA LEU A 5 -1.77 -14.27 4.74
C LEU A 5 -2.52 -14.88 5.94
N ASP A 6 -2.70 -16.19 5.96
CA ASP A 6 -3.36 -16.90 7.07
C ASP A 6 -2.58 -16.81 8.38
N GLU A 7 -1.25 -16.78 8.32
CA GLU A 7 -0.40 -16.59 9.50
C GLU A 7 -0.50 -15.16 10.04
N ILE A 8 -0.58 -14.16 9.16
CA ILE A 8 -0.72 -12.73 9.53
C ILE A 8 -2.13 -12.45 10.07
N LYS A 9 -3.14 -13.11 9.51
CA LYS A 9 -4.56 -12.99 9.91
C LYS A 9 -4.87 -13.59 11.29
N LYS A 10 -3.89 -14.18 11.99
CA LYS A 10 -4.08 -14.67 13.36
C LYS A 10 -4.39 -13.49 14.29
N TRP A 11 -5.68 -13.33 14.59
CA TRP A 11 -6.22 -12.26 15.43
C TRP A 11 -5.66 -12.33 16.85
N VAL A 12 -5.23 -11.17 17.38
CA VAL A 12 -4.83 -11.02 18.78
C VAL A 12 -5.67 -9.91 19.42
N PRO A 13 -6.27 -10.16 20.61
CA PRO A 13 -7.04 -9.15 21.32
C PRO A 13 -6.25 -7.86 21.55
N LEU A 14 -6.93 -6.71 21.49
CA LEU A 14 -6.35 -5.39 21.81
C LEU A 14 -5.62 -5.38 23.16
N ALA A 15 -6.23 -5.97 24.20
CA ALA A 15 -5.63 -6.07 25.53
C ALA A 15 -4.31 -6.85 25.56
N LYS A 16 -4.13 -7.82 24.66
CA LYS A 16 -2.85 -8.53 24.51
C LYS A 16 -1.84 -7.69 23.75
N MET A 17 -2.28 -6.87 22.81
CA MET A 17 -1.42 -5.95 22.05
C MET A 17 -0.84 -4.83 22.91
N GLU A 18 -1.63 -4.26 23.82
CA GLU A 18 -1.13 -3.27 24.80
C GLU A 18 -0.01 -3.85 25.69
N SER A 19 -0.03 -5.18 25.88
CA SER A 19 0.99 -5.93 26.62
C SER A 19 2.03 -6.65 25.76
N ALA A 20 1.91 -6.59 24.42
CA ALA A 20 2.78 -7.35 23.52
C ALA A 20 4.14 -6.65 23.38
N GLY A 21 5.21 -7.44 23.39
CA GLY A 21 6.56 -6.94 23.21
C GLY A 21 6.79 -6.41 21.79
N GLU A 22 7.62 -5.37 21.67
CA GLU A 22 7.97 -4.70 20.40
C GLU A 22 8.43 -5.69 19.31
N ASP A 23 9.15 -6.75 19.69
CA ASP A 23 9.64 -7.78 18.77
C ASP A 23 8.53 -8.57 18.05
N GLU A 24 7.41 -8.83 18.73
CA GLU A 24 6.28 -9.52 18.11
C GLU A 24 5.63 -8.64 17.04
N PHE A 25 5.47 -7.35 17.33
CA PHE A 25 4.95 -6.38 16.38
C PHE A 25 5.86 -6.22 15.15
N ARG A 26 7.17 -6.12 15.36
CA ARG A 26 8.14 -6.04 14.25
C ARG A 26 8.03 -7.23 13.31
N LYS A 27 7.93 -8.45 13.85
CA LYS A 27 7.74 -9.66 13.02
C LYS A 27 6.46 -9.63 12.20
N ARG A 28 5.37 -9.12 12.77
CA ARG A 28 4.09 -9.00 12.06
C ARG A 28 4.14 -7.95 10.97
N ILE A 29 4.70 -6.78 11.26
CA ILE A 29 4.90 -5.72 10.28
C ILE A 29 5.74 -6.27 9.13
N GLN A 30 6.86 -6.93 9.43
CA GLN A 30 7.71 -7.53 8.41
C GLN A 30 6.96 -8.57 7.58
N GLY A 31 6.19 -9.46 8.20
CA GLY A 31 5.33 -10.41 7.48
C GLY A 31 4.31 -9.71 6.57
N ALA A 32 3.66 -8.65 7.05
CA ALA A 32 2.73 -7.85 6.27
C ALA A 32 3.41 -7.06 5.15
N MET A 33 4.70 -6.74 5.24
CA MET A 33 5.47 -6.10 4.17
C MET A 33 5.94 -7.10 3.10
N GLU A 34 6.22 -8.34 3.50
CA GLU A 34 6.86 -9.36 2.65
C GLU A 34 5.88 -10.38 2.03
N VAL A 35 4.63 -10.45 2.51
CA VAL A 35 3.65 -11.42 2.00
C VAL A 35 3.33 -11.16 0.54
N GLU A 36 3.43 -12.18 -0.31
CA GLU A 36 3.16 -12.07 -1.75
C GLU A 36 1.65 -12.00 -2.01
N LEU A 37 1.19 -10.93 -2.66
CA LEU A 37 -0.22 -10.74 -3.02
C LEU A 37 -0.53 -11.32 -4.41
N PRO A 38 -1.75 -11.82 -4.66
CA PRO A 38 -2.11 -12.51 -5.92
C PRO A 38 -1.80 -11.73 -7.21
N HIS A 39 -2.00 -10.42 -7.20
CA HIS A 39 -1.84 -9.47 -8.29
C HIS A 39 -0.77 -8.41 -7.96
N GLU A 40 0.21 -8.76 -7.13
CA GLU A 40 1.33 -7.88 -6.77
C GLU A 40 2.12 -7.41 -8.00
N LYS A 41 2.19 -8.25 -9.03
CA LYS A 41 2.87 -7.95 -10.30
C LYS A 41 1.94 -7.20 -11.26
N LEU A 42 2.28 -5.96 -11.55
CA LEU A 42 1.60 -5.11 -12.51
C LEU A 42 1.87 -5.57 -13.95
N THR A 43 0.84 -5.50 -14.78
CA THR A 43 1.02 -5.54 -16.23
C THR A 43 1.45 -4.17 -16.70
N LEU A 44 2.54 -4.09 -17.47
CA LEU A 44 3.14 -2.82 -17.90
C LEU A 44 3.02 -2.65 -19.41
N ILE A 45 2.77 -1.42 -19.83
CA ILE A 45 2.68 -0.99 -21.23
C ILE A 45 3.92 -0.14 -21.53
N PRO A 46 4.63 -0.37 -22.65
CA PRO A 46 5.71 0.52 -23.09
C PRO A 46 5.20 1.96 -23.31
N TYR A 47 5.95 2.94 -22.80
CA TYR A 47 5.68 4.36 -22.95
C TYR A 47 6.76 5.02 -23.81
N LEU A 48 6.33 5.63 -24.90
CA LEU A 48 7.20 6.33 -25.88
C LEU A 48 6.91 7.84 -25.92
N GLY A 49 6.21 8.35 -24.91
CA GLY A 49 5.80 9.75 -24.85
C GLY A 49 6.89 10.67 -24.29
N LYS A 50 6.50 11.91 -23.99
CA LYS A 50 7.39 12.93 -23.42
C LYS A 50 7.35 12.87 -21.88
N PRO A 51 8.32 13.49 -21.18
CA PRO A 51 8.18 13.72 -19.75
C PRO A 51 6.89 14.51 -19.45
N GLU A 52 5.96 13.89 -18.75
CA GLU A 52 4.69 14.47 -18.34
C GLU A 52 4.31 13.95 -16.95
N VAL A 53 3.54 14.74 -16.22
CA VAL A 53 3.05 14.35 -14.90
C VAL A 53 1.73 13.60 -15.06
N VAL A 54 1.71 12.36 -14.58
CA VAL A 54 0.53 11.50 -14.55
C VAL A 54 0.05 11.39 -13.10
N GLU A 55 -1.27 11.52 -12.88
CA GLU A 55 -1.91 11.24 -11.60
C GLU A 55 -2.97 10.16 -11.77
N TYR A 56 -2.81 9.05 -11.04
CA TYR A 56 -3.87 8.07 -10.84
C TYR A 56 -4.51 8.28 -9.48
N ALA A 57 -5.83 8.30 -9.45
CA ALA A 57 -6.61 8.39 -8.22
C ALA A 57 -7.62 7.24 -8.13
N SER A 58 -7.74 6.62 -6.97
CA SER A 58 -8.72 5.57 -6.71
C SER A 58 -9.24 5.66 -5.27
N ALA A 59 -10.50 5.27 -5.09
CA ALA A 59 -11.14 5.08 -3.79
C ALA A 59 -11.45 3.60 -3.52
N GLU A 60 -10.87 2.68 -4.32
CA GLU A 60 -11.07 1.23 -4.20
C GLU A 60 -10.03 0.57 -3.27
N LEU A 61 -9.09 1.32 -2.68
CA LEU A 61 -8.08 0.79 -1.78
C LEU A 61 -8.65 0.61 -0.36
N ILE A 62 -8.56 -0.62 0.15
CA ILE A 62 -8.97 -1.01 1.50
C ILE A 62 -7.82 -1.79 2.12
N GLY A 63 -7.59 -1.62 3.42
CA GLY A 63 -6.66 -2.41 4.21
C GLY A 63 -7.27 -2.76 5.55
N LEU A 64 -6.72 -3.74 6.27
CA LEU A 64 -7.19 -4.08 7.61
C LEU A 64 -6.31 -3.44 8.65
N CYS A 65 -6.93 -2.85 9.67
CA CYS A 65 -6.19 -2.38 10.83
C CYS A 65 -5.45 -3.56 11.49
N PRO A 66 -4.13 -3.47 11.71
CA PRO A 66 -3.33 -4.58 12.23
C PRO A 66 -3.72 -5.00 13.66
N VAL A 67 -4.45 -4.14 14.36
CA VAL A 67 -4.90 -4.34 15.74
C VAL A 67 -6.32 -4.89 15.79
N THR A 68 -7.25 -4.22 15.12
CA THR A 68 -8.69 -4.50 15.26
C THR A 68 -9.26 -5.36 14.14
N PHE A 69 -8.52 -5.50 13.03
CA PHE A 69 -8.99 -6.13 11.79
C PHE A 69 -10.24 -5.49 11.18
N LEU A 70 -10.60 -4.29 11.64
CA LEU A 70 -11.62 -3.48 10.98
C LEU A 70 -11.04 -2.88 9.69
N PRO A 71 -11.84 -2.79 8.63
CA PRO A 71 -11.39 -2.21 7.37
C PRO A 71 -11.16 -0.70 7.53
N ASP A 72 -10.04 -0.26 7.00
CA ASP A 72 -9.72 1.15 6.75
C ASP A 72 -9.86 1.40 5.25
N VAL A 73 -10.54 2.48 4.88
CA VAL A 73 -10.80 2.87 3.49
C VAL A 73 -9.94 4.06 3.14
N TYR A 74 -9.33 4.02 1.95
CA TYR A 74 -8.37 5.03 1.51
C TYR A 74 -8.78 5.61 0.16
N LYS A 75 -8.56 6.92 -0.01
CA LYS A 75 -8.38 7.52 -1.32
C LYS A 75 -6.89 7.59 -1.59
N ILE A 76 -6.43 6.81 -2.56
CA ILE A 76 -5.04 6.82 -3.00
C ILE A 76 -4.86 7.75 -4.18
N LYS A 77 -3.77 8.50 -4.18
CA LYS A 77 -3.22 9.18 -5.35
C LYS A 77 -1.79 8.70 -5.60
N ILE A 78 -1.50 8.30 -6.84
CA ILE A 78 -0.16 8.01 -7.33
C ILE A 78 0.16 9.04 -8.39
N ARG A 79 1.08 9.94 -8.07
CA ARG A 79 1.54 10.99 -8.97
C ARG A 79 2.97 10.66 -9.38
N TYR A 80 3.24 10.59 -10.68
CA TYR A 80 4.55 10.16 -11.16
C TYR A 80 4.88 10.74 -12.54
N VAL A 81 6.16 10.73 -12.89
CA VAL A 81 6.64 10.99 -14.24
C VAL A 81 7.11 9.67 -14.85
N PRO A 82 6.48 9.17 -15.93
CA PRO A 82 6.85 7.88 -16.52
C PRO A 82 8.32 7.84 -16.97
N GLY A 83 8.94 6.67 -16.82
CA GLY A 83 10.17 6.30 -17.53
C GLY A 83 9.81 5.72 -18.90
N GLU A 84 10.10 4.44 -19.10
CA GLU A 84 9.81 3.72 -20.36
C GLU A 84 8.51 2.90 -20.30
N LYS A 85 7.81 2.91 -19.17
CA LYS A 85 6.64 2.05 -18.92
C LYS A 85 5.57 2.77 -18.11
N ILE A 86 4.33 2.36 -18.32
CA ILE A 86 3.16 2.74 -17.51
C ILE A 86 2.37 1.50 -17.09
N PRO A 87 1.67 1.53 -15.94
CA PRO A 87 0.77 0.45 -15.55
C PRO A 87 -0.43 0.31 -16.47
N GLU A 88 -0.84 -0.92 -16.75
CA GLU A 88 -2.16 -1.23 -17.30
C GLU A 88 -3.21 -1.13 -16.16
N LEU A 89 -4.25 -0.31 -16.36
CA LEU A 89 -5.15 0.11 -15.27
C LEU A 89 -5.98 -1.02 -14.66
N LYS A 90 -6.33 -2.07 -15.41
CA LYS A 90 -7.03 -3.23 -14.84
C LYS A 90 -6.12 -3.99 -13.87
N SER A 91 -4.84 -4.18 -14.21
CA SER A 91 -3.87 -4.80 -13.29
C SER A 91 -3.65 -3.93 -12.04
N LEU A 92 -3.56 -2.61 -12.19
CA LEU A 92 -3.44 -1.68 -11.07
C LEU A 92 -4.66 -1.70 -10.15
N LYS A 93 -5.86 -1.86 -10.72
CA LYS A 93 -7.09 -2.06 -9.93
C LYS A 93 -6.99 -3.31 -9.06
N TYR A 94 -6.65 -4.46 -9.63
CA TYR A 94 -6.55 -5.71 -8.85
C TYR A 94 -5.45 -5.64 -7.79
N TYR A 95 -4.33 -4.99 -8.12
CA TYR A 95 -3.27 -4.69 -7.16
C TYR A 95 -3.81 -3.97 -5.92
N PHE A 96 -4.67 -2.96 -6.07
CA PHE A 96 -5.29 -2.29 -4.92
C PHE A 96 -6.28 -3.19 -4.16
N LEU A 97 -7.06 -4.00 -4.87
CA LEU A 97 -8.07 -4.87 -4.25
C LEU A 97 -7.46 -5.97 -3.37
N ASP A 98 -6.25 -6.44 -3.67
CA ASP A 98 -5.58 -7.47 -2.88
C ASP A 98 -5.25 -7.03 -1.44
N TYR A 99 -5.11 -5.72 -1.21
CA TYR A 99 -4.84 -5.18 0.12
C TYR A 99 -6.04 -5.30 1.08
N ALA A 100 -7.25 -5.54 0.57
CA ALA A 100 -8.47 -5.58 1.38
C ALA A 100 -8.42 -6.64 2.49
N GLU A 101 -7.55 -7.64 2.34
CA GLU A 101 -7.36 -8.71 3.31
C GLU A 101 -6.07 -8.59 4.13
N LEU A 102 -5.25 -7.56 3.91
CA LEU A 102 -3.94 -7.41 4.52
C LEU A 102 -4.01 -6.57 5.81
N PRO A 103 -3.61 -7.12 6.97
CA PRO A 103 -3.44 -6.34 8.20
C PRO A 103 -2.18 -5.49 8.14
N ILE A 104 -2.33 -4.18 7.91
CA ILE A 104 -1.22 -3.25 7.68
C ILE A 104 -1.59 -1.83 8.15
N SER A 105 -0.63 -1.10 8.74
CA SER A 105 -0.88 0.31 9.11
C SER A 105 -0.88 1.21 7.87
N HIS A 106 -1.46 2.40 8.01
CA HIS A 106 -1.59 3.35 6.90
C HIS A 106 -0.22 3.74 6.31
N GLU A 107 0.77 3.94 7.19
CA GLU A 107 2.14 4.34 6.83
C GLU A 107 2.86 3.22 6.09
N HIS A 108 2.78 1.99 6.62
CA HIS A 108 3.39 0.83 5.96
C HIS A 108 2.71 0.50 4.63
N LEU A 109 1.39 0.70 4.53
CA LEU A 109 0.66 0.54 3.27
C LEU A 109 1.16 1.54 2.21
N ALA A 110 1.32 2.82 2.57
CA ALA A 110 1.87 3.83 1.66
C ALA A 110 3.30 3.49 1.22
N SER A 111 4.17 3.13 2.17
CA SER A 111 5.56 2.74 1.88
C SER A 111 5.63 1.51 0.98
N ARG A 112 4.82 0.48 1.26
CA ARG A 112 4.78 -0.73 0.43
C ARG A 112 4.33 -0.43 -0.99
N ILE A 113 3.27 0.37 -1.16
CA ILE A 113 2.80 0.77 -2.49
C ILE A 113 3.85 1.58 -3.23
N TYR A 114 4.50 2.53 -2.55
CA TYR A 114 5.59 3.32 -3.11
C TYR A 114 6.73 2.42 -3.62
N ASP A 115 7.24 1.54 -2.77
CA ASP A 115 8.38 0.66 -3.10
C ASP A 115 8.05 -0.27 -4.26
N GLN A 116 6.87 -0.89 -4.25
CA GLN A 116 6.43 -1.81 -5.30
C GLN A 116 6.16 -1.11 -6.62
N PHE A 117 5.53 0.06 -6.59
CA PHE A 117 5.31 0.85 -7.80
C PHE A 117 6.64 1.32 -8.39
N ASN A 118 7.54 1.84 -7.55
CA ASN A 118 8.86 2.27 -7.98
C ASN A 118 9.66 1.12 -8.60
N ALA A 119 9.70 -0.05 -7.95
CA ALA A 119 10.43 -1.21 -8.43
C ALA A 119 9.92 -1.75 -9.78
N GLN A 120 8.61 -1.68 -10.03
CA GLN A 120 7.99 -2.24 -11.24
C GLN A 120 7.95 -1.24 -12.39
N VAL A 121 7.52 0.00 -12.11
CA VAL A 121 7.31 1.04 -13.12
C VAL A 121 8.59 1.81 -13.42
N ASN A 122 9.50 1.90 -12.44
CA ASN A 122 10.75 2.68 -12.50
C ASN A 122 10.52 4.11 -13.04
N PRO A 123 9.64 4.90 -12.40
CA PRO A 123 9.37 6.26 -12.83
C PRO A 123 10.55 7.18 -12.51
N GLN A 124 10.62 8.33 -13.18
CA GLN A 124 11.64 9.36 -12.91
C GLN A 124 11.37 10.08 -11.58
N LEU A 125 10.10 10.29 -11.27
CA LEU A 125 9.60 10.90 -10.04
C LEU A 125 8.37 10.11 -9.58
N LEU A 126 8.19 9.95 -8.27
CA LEU A 126 7.06 9.24 -7.69
C LEU A 126 6.64 9.89 -6.38
N ARG A 127 5.33 10.05 -6.21
CA ARG A 127 4.68 10.44 -4.97
C ARG A 127 3.40 9.64 -4.79
N VAL A 128 3.20 9.11 -3.60
CA VAL A 128 2.01 8.35 -3.19
C VAL A 128 1.38 9.04 -2.01
N ILE A 129 0.10 9.35 -2.12
CA ILE A 129 -0.68 10.00 -1.06
C ILE A 129 -1.85 9.09 -0.71
N LEU A 130 -2.01 8.80 0.57
CA LEU A 130 -3.20 8.14 1.13
C LEU A 130 -3.98 9.13 1.97
N ASP A 131 -5.20 9.43 1.56
CA ASP A 131 -6.21 10.12 2.37
C ASP A 131 -7.10 9.06 3.03
N VAL A 132 -6.96 8.91 4.36
CA VAL A 132 -7.60 7.85 5.15
C VAL A 132 -8.97 8.32 5.61
N ALA A 133 -9.99 7.46 5.48
CA ALA A 133 -11.30 7.73 6.07
C ALA A 133 -11.18 7.97 7.59
N VAL A 134 -11.91 8.97 8.09
CA VAL A 134 -11.82 9.41 9.49
C VAL A 134 -12.06 8.24 10.45
N ARG A 135 -11.14 8.06 11.39
CA ARG A 135 -11.21 7.03 12.43
C ARG A 135 -11.05 7.65 13.81
N GLY A 136 -12.02 7.43 14.69
CA GLY A 136 -12.00 8.02 16.03
C GLY A 136 -11.98 9.55 16.04
N GLY A 137 -12.49 10.20 14.99
CA GLY A 137 -12.42 11.66 14.83
C GLY A 137 -11.06 12.20 14.36
N ILE A 138 -10.10 11.33 14.07
CA ILE A 138 -8.77 11.70 13.59
C ILE A 138 -8.76 11.64 12.06
N MET A 139 -8.36 12.75 11.44
CA MET A 139 -8.04 12.80 10.02
C MET A 139 -6.58 12.43 9.84
N THR A 140 -6.30 11.56 8.87
CA THR A 140 -4.95 11.08 8.60
C THR A 140 -4.66 11.19 7.12
N THR A 141 -3.51 11.78 6.79
CA THR A 141 -2.95 11.77 5.44
C THR A 141 -1.53 11.25 5.52
N VAL A 142 -1.20 10.27 4.69
CA VAL A 142 0.18 9.79 4.51
C VAL A 142 0.66 10.25 3.16
N ASP A 143 1.83 10.87 3.11
CA ASP A 143 2.43 11.42 1.89
C ASP A 143 3.89 11.01 1.83
N ILE A 144 4.23 10.20 0.82
CA ILE A 144 5.58 9.68 0.60
C ILE A 144 6.01 9.95 -0.84
N GLY A 145 7.20 10.51 -1.03
CA GLY A 145 7.76 10.83 -2.34
C GLY A 145 8.71 12.02 -2.27
N THR A 146 9.24 12.41 -3.43
CA THR A 146 10.11 13.58 -3.51
C THR A 146 9.28 14.88 -3.61
N ASP A 147 9.86 15.98 -3.11
CA ASP A 147 9.18 17.28 -3.01
C ASP A 147 8.87 17.95 -4.36
N GLU A 148 9.33 17.37 -5.48
CA GLU A 148 9.14 17.91 -6.83
C GLU A 148 8.11 17.10 -7.62
N ILE A 149 6.81 17.34 -7.41
CA ILE A 149 5.78 17.17 -8.45
C ILE A 149 4.69 18.23 -8.30
#